data_AF-A0AAE8SCB4-F1
#
_entry.id   AF-A0AAE8SCB4-F1
#
_cell.length_a   1.000
_cell.length_b   1.000
_cell.length_c   1.000
_cell.angle_alpha   90.00
_cell.angle_beta   90.00
_cell.angle_gamma   90.00
#
_symmetry.space_group_name_H-M   'P 1'
#
loop_
_entity.id
_entity.type
_entity.pdbx_description
1 polymer ?
#
loop_
_entity_poly.entity_id
_entity_poly.type
_entity_poly.pdbx_seq_one_letter_code
_entity_poly.pdbx_strand_id
1 'polypeptide(L)'
;MPKTIRELADELGVSKQAIWQKIKRDASIDLRQFTSTKGNTVYVDVDGQKAIKAMFSNNSSTRYRQQKDDVDDNKKDAVDGQDEVKFLRNLVSEIQSEKKELHKLLDQQQRLALQDKQLLEEYKAENDRLKVLKMPSQETEFKHLDNQYKDEVNALKEKLENLQEQIKVQKRIEEQEKPRKWWGLWRK
;
A
#
# COMPACT_ATOMS: atom_id res chain seq x y z
N MET A 1 15.43 19.10 55.11
CA MET A 1 15.93 17.93 54.35
C MET A 1 14.86 17.51 53.35
N PRO A 2 15.20 17.30 52.07
CA PRO A 2 14.27 16.73 51.09
C PRO A 2 13.97 15.27 51.45
N LYS A 3 12.71 14.86 51.33
CA LYS A 3 12.22 13.50 51.65
C LYS A 3 11.69 12.84 50.40
N THR A 4 11.73 11.52 50.36
CA THR A 4 11.14 10.76 49.26
C THR A 4 9.63 10.63 49.40
N ILE A 5 8.93 10.39 48.28
CA ILE A 5 7.49 10.07 48.32
C ILE A 5 7.20 8.84 49.19
N ARG A 6 8.17 7.92 49.32
CA ARG A 6 8.06 6.75 50.21
C ARG A 6 8.05 7.15 51.68
N GLU A 7 9.01 7.95 52.11
CA GLU A 7 9.08 8.42 53.50
C GLU A 7 7.86 9.29 53.87
N LEU A 8 7.37 10.10 52.94
CA LEU A 8 6.14 10.86 53.14
C LEU A 8 4.90 9.98 53.25
N ALA A 9 4.82 8.91 52.47
CA ALA A 9 3.75 7.90 52.58
C ALA A 9 3.77 7.23 53.95
N ASP A 10 4.95 6.81 54.41
CA ASP A 10 5.13 6.16 55.70
C ASP A 10 4.79 7.12 56.88
N GLU A 11 5.18 8.40 56.79
CA GLU A 11 4.84 9.43 57.79
C GLU A 11 3.35 9.78 57.85
N LEU A 12 2.67 9.74 56.71
CA LEU A 12 1.24 10.05 56.59
C LEU A 12 0.35 8.82 56.84
N GLY A 13 0.93 7.62 56.92
CA GLY A 13 0.18 6.36 57.03
C GLY A 13 -0.67 6.06 55.79
N VAL A 14 -0.25 6.50 54.61
CA VAL A 14 -0.96 6.32 53.33
C VAL A 14 -0.05 5.63 52.31
N SER A 15 -0.61 5.04 51.25
CA SER A 15 0.22 4.41 50.21
C SER A 15 0.88 5.46 49.30
N LYS A 16 2.05 5.14 48.73
CA LYS A 16 2.72 5.98 47.71
C LYS A 16 1.76 6.39 46.58
N GLN A 17 0.90 5.46 46.17
CA GLN A 17 -0.09 5.70 45.12
C GLN A 17 -1.20 6.65 45.56
N ALA A 18 -1.61 6.63 46.82
CA ALA A 18 -2.61 7.57 47.35
C ALA A 18 -2.10 9.01 47.26
N ILE A 19 -0.82 9.24 47.54
CA ILE A 19 -0.16 10.55 47.35
C ILE A 19 -0.25 10.98 45.89
N TRP A 20 0.18 10.13 44.94
CA TRP A 20 0.11 10.45 43.51
C TRP A 20 -1.31 10.72 43.02
N GLN A 21 -2.29 9.94 43.49
CA GLN A 21 -3.70 10.12 43.13
C GLN A 21 -4.28 11.42 43.71
N LYS A 22 -3.92 11.77 44.95
CA LYS A 22 -4.39 13.00 45.59
C LYS A 22 -3.85 14.23 44.86
N ILE A 23 -2.57 14.21 44.49
CA ILE A 23 -1.93 15.26 43.69
C ILE A 23 -2.53 15.34 42.28
N LYS A 24 -2.85 14.20 41.66
CA LYS A 24 -3.49 14.17 40.33
C LYS A 24 -4.92 14.74 40.36
N ARG A 25 -5.65 14.57 41.46
CA ARG A 25 -7.02 15.09 41.64
C ARG A 25 -7.04 16.58 42.02
N ASP A 26 -6.13 17.00 42.89
CA ASP A 26 -6.04 18.38 43.35
C ASP A 26 -5.07 19.18 42.45
N ALA A 27 -5.59 19.70 41.34
CA ALA A 27 -4.83 20.47 40.34
C ALA A 27 -4.21 21.79 40.87
N SER A 28 -4.49 22.16 42.12
CA SER A 28 -3.95 23.36 42.77
C SER A 28 -2.48 23.24 43.15
N ILE A 29 -1.92 22.02 43.17
CA ILE A 29 -0.51 21.80 43.55
C ILE A 29 0.14 21.00 42.42
N ASP A 30 0.97 21.67 41.62
CA ASP A 30 1.89 20.96 40.76
C ASP A 30 3.04 20.41 41.63
N LEU A 31 3.16 19.09 41.73
CA LEU A 31 4.24 18.46 42.48
C LEU A 31 5.57 18.59 41.73
N ARG A 32 5.54 18.75 40.40
CA ARG A 32 6.74 18.77 39.55
C ARG A 32 7.70 19.89 39.92
N GLN A 33 7.17 21.06 40.29
CA GLN A 33 7.94 22.23 40.74
C GLN A 33 8.65 22.02 42.10
N PHE A 34 8.23 21.05 42.90
CA PHE A 34 8.80 20.76 44.22
C PHE A 34 9.51 19.41 44.28
N THR A 35 9.78 18.78 43.13
CA THR A 35 10.46 17.49 43.07
C THR A 35 11.76 17.53 42.30
N SER A 36 12.80 16.95 42.90
CA SER A 36 14.07 16.66 42.24
C SER A 36 14.23 15.15 42.10
N THR A 37 14.57 14.70 40.90
CA THR A 37 14.82 13.28 40.65
C THR A 37 16.32 13.03 40.68
N LYS A 38 16.77 12.13 41.57
CA LYS A 38 18.14 11.61 41.59
C LYS A 38 18.08 10.10 41.35
N GLY A 39 18.50 9.67 40.16
CA GLY A 39 18.34 8.28 39.71
C GLY A 39 16.86 7.90 39.59
N ASN A 40 16.46 6.76 40.18
CA ASN A 40 15.08 6.28 40.15
C ASN A 40 14.22 6.76 41.34
N THR A 41 14.75 7.67 42.17
CA THR A 41 14.08 8.14 43.37
C THR A 41 13.72 9.61 43.25
N VAL A 42 12.45 9.91 43.49
CA VAL A 42 11.91 11.28 43.50
C VAL A 42 11.97 11.82 44.92
N TYR A 43 12.68 12.93 45.08
CA TYR A 43 12.80 13.69 46.31
C TYR A 43 11.91 14.92 46.23
N VAL A 44 11.27 15.26 47.34
CA VAL A 44 10.37 16.40 47.47
C VAL A 44 11.03 17.43 48.40
N ASP A 45 11.05 18.68 47.98
CA ASP A 45 11.54 19.80 48.78
C ASP A 45 10.60 20.12 49.95
N VAL A 46 11.10 20.88 50.93
CA VAL A 46 10.39 21.14 52.20
C VAL A 46 9.01 21.77 51.97
N ASP A 47 8.88 22.65 50.98
CA ASP A 47 7.60 23.29 50.63
C ASP A 47 6.61 22.30 50.01
N GLY A 48 7.08 21.44 49.11
CA GLY A 48 6.26 20.36 48.54
C GLY A 48 5.80 19.35 49.58
N GLN A 49 6.66 19.03 50.56
CA GLN A 49 6.29 18.17 51.69
C GLN A 49 5.18 18.80 52.53
N LYS A 50 5.27 20.10 52.83
CA LYS A 50 4.24 20.83 53.58
C LYS A 50 2.91 20.87 52.84
N ALA A 51 2.96 21.08 51.53
CA ALA A 51 1.78 21.09 50.66
C ALA A 51 1.09 19.72 50.62
N ILE A 52 1.86 18.63 50.41
CA ILE A 52 1.33 17.26 50.44
C ILE A 52 0.75 16.95 51.82
N LYS A 53 1.48 17.24 52.90
CA LYS A 53 1.01 16.96 54.26
C LYS A 53 -0.30 17.69 54.57
N ALA A 54 -0.46 18.94 54.16
CA ALA A 54 -1.70 19.68 54.34
C ALA A 54 -2.91 19.04 53.63
N MET A 55 -2.71 18.43 52.44
CA MET A 55 -3.77 17.73 51.72
C MET A 55 -4.31 16.51 52.49
N PHE A 56 -3.46 15.86 53.28
CA PHE A 56 -3.81 14.67 54.07
C PHE A 56 -4.19 15.01 55.53
N SER A 57 -3.80 16.18 56.03
CA SER A 57 -4.16 16.67 57.38
C SER A 57 -5.62 17.11 57.51
N ASN A 58 -6.26 17.56 56.42
CA ASN A 58 -7.68 17.91 56.43
C ASN A 58 -8.51 16.62 56.40
N ASN A 59 -9.05 16.23 57.57
CA ASN A 59 -9.89 15.06 57.86
C ASN A 59 -11.06 14.80 56.87
N SER A 60 -10.76 14.43 55.63
CA SER A 60 -11.70 13.77 54.73
C SER A 60 -11.67 12.27 55.03
N SER A 61 -12.31 11.95 56.16
CA SER A 61 -12.85 10.66 56.59
C SER A 61 -12.52 9.44 55.72
N THR A 62 -11.34 8.84 55.91
CA THR A 62 -11.11 7.44 55.55
C THR A 62 -10.73 6.58 56.76
N ARG A 63 -10.29 7.18 57.86
CA ARG A 63 -10.03 6.46 59.13
C ARG A 63 -11.30 5.85 59.74
N TYR A 64 -12.48 6.41 59.47
CA TYR A 64 -13.77 5.82 59.89
C TYR A 64 -14.28 4.70 58.97
N ARG A 65 -13.60 4.39 57.86
CA ARG A 65 -13.98 3.28 56.98
C ARG A 65 -13.30 1.95 57.31
N GLN A 66 -12.25 1.97 58.14
CA GLN A 66 -11.50 0.76 58.51
C GLN A 66 -11.93 0.15 59.86
N GLN A 67 -12.96 0.69 60.53
CA GLN A 67 -13.54 0.09 61.76
C GLN A 67 -14.89 -0.59 61.51
N LYS A 68 -15.20 -0.95 60.25
CA LYS A 68 -16.38 -1.74 59.89
C LYS A 68 -16.01 -2.89 58.95
N ASP A 69 -14.95 -3.63 59.28
CA ASP A 69 -14.63 -4.89 58.62
C ASP A 69 -15.07 -6.10 59.50
N ASP A 70 -16.17 -5.94 60.24
CA ASP A 70 -17.04 -7.03 60.71
C ASP A 70 -18.39 -6.97 59.98
N VAL A 71 -18.39 -6.58 58.69
CA VAL A 71 -19.55 -6.75 57.81
C VAL A 71 -19.25 -7.95 56.94
N ASP A 72 -19.93 -9.04 57.29
CA ASP A 72 -20.12 -10.23 56.47
C ASP A 72 -20.30 -9.85 54.98
N ASP A 73 -19.26 -10.13 54.18
CA ASP A 73 -19.19 -9.91 52.72
C ASP A 73 -20.23 -10.76 51.94
N ASN A 74 -21.13 -11.45 52.63
CA ASN A 74 -22.17 -12.28 52.03
C ASN A 74 -23.48 -11.54 51.70
N LYS A 75 -23.50 -10.20 51.78
CA LYS A 75 -24.60 -9.44 51.17
C LYS A 75 -24.29 -9.22 49.70
N LYS A 76 -24.58 -10.26 48.90
CA LYS A 76 -24.77 -10.14 47.46
C LYS A 76 -25.82 -9.06 47.23
N ASP A 77 -25.38 -7.85 46.91
CA ASP A 77 -26.22 -6.93 46.15
C ASP A 77 -26.60 -7.71 44.90
N ALA A 78 -27.87 -8.11 44.84
CA ALA A 78 -28.48 -8.74 43.68
C ALA A 78 -28.52 -7.70 42.55
N VAL A 79 -27.35 -7.38 41.99
CA VAL A 79 -27.26 -6.87 40.64
C VAL A 79 -27.93 -7.94 39.80
N ASP A 80 -29.06 -7.56 39.21
CA ASP A 80 -29.95 -8.45 38.50
C ASP A 80 -29.18 -9.13 37.37
N GLY A 81 -28.66 -10.34 37.62
CA GLY A 81 -27.87 -11.09 36.66
C GLY A 81 -28.61 -11.35 35.35
N GLN A 82 -29.93 -11.12 35.31
CA GLN A 82 -30.70 -11.13 34.06
C GLN A 82 -30.33 -10.00 33.11
N ASP A 83 -30.07 -8.79 33.62
CA ASP A 83 -29.72 -7.63 32.79
C ASP A 83 -28.33 -7.77 32.18
N GLU A 84 -27.35 -8.27 32.94
CA GLU A 84 -26.01 -8.57 32.44
C GLU A 84 -26.04 -9.71 31.41
N VAL A 85 -26.81 -10.78 31.66
CA VAL A 85 -26.97 -11.89 30.72
C VAL A 85 -27.67 -11.44 29.44
N LYS A 86 -28.66 -10.54 29.55
CA LYS A 86 -29.37 -9.98 28.39
C LYS A 86 -28.45 -9.09 27.55
N PHE A 87 -27.63 -8.26 28.20
CA PHE A 87 -26.61 -7.45 27.53
C PHE A 87 -25.60 -8.33 26.78
N LEU A 88 -25.06 -9.35 27.45
CA LEU A 88 -24.12 -10.29 26.83
C LEU A 88 -24.74 -11.07 25.66
N ARG A 89 -26.01 -11.48 25.77
CA ARG A 89 -26.73 -12.14 24.67
C ARG A 89 -26.90 -11.23 23.46
N ASN A 90 -27.21 -9.95 23.68
CA ASN A 90 -27.33 -8.99 22.59
C ASN A 90 -25.98 -8.78 21.89
N LEU A 91 -24.90 -8.62 22.66
CA LEU A 91 -23.55 -8.48 22.10
C LEU A 91 -23.14 -9.72 21.30
N VAL A 92 -23.42 -10.93 21.81
CA VAL A 92 -23.16 -12.17 21.09
C VAL A 92 -23.97 -12.25 19.80
N SER A 93 -25.25 -11.85 19.81
CA SER A 93 -26.08 -11.79 18.61
C SER A 93 -25.51 -10.82 17.57
N GLU A 94 -25.07 -9.64 18.00
CA GLU A 94 -24.51 -8.61 17.12
C GLU A 94 -23.21 -9.09 16.45
N ILE A 95 -22.31 -9.68 17.24
CA ILE A 95 -21.07 -10.31 16.74
C ILE A 95 -21.40 -11.45 15.76
N GLN A 96 -22.45 -12.24 16.02
CA GLN A 96 -22.87 -13.31 15.11
C GLN A 96 -23.44 -12.76 13.80
N SER A 97 -24.18 -11.65 13.81
CA SER A 97 -24.64 -10.99 12.59
C SER A 97 -23.47 -10.43 11.78
N GLU A 98 -22.53 -9.73 12.41
CA GLU A 98 -21.32 -9.22 11.75
C GLU A 98 -20.52 -10.35 11.12
N LYS A 99 -20.32 -11.47 11.84
CA LYS A 99 -19.63 -12.64 11.30
C LYS A 99 -20.34 -13.20 10.06
N LYS A 100 -21.68 -13.25 10.05
CA LYS A 100 -22.45 -13.68 8.87
C LYS A 100 -22.29 -12.73 7.69
N GLU A 101 -22.26 -11.42 7.93
CA GLU A 101 -22.02 -10.42 6.88
C GLU A 101 -20.61 -10.54 6.31
N LEU A 102 -19.59 -10.68 7.15
CA LEU A 102 -18.22 -10.92 6.72
C LEU A 102 -18.09 -12.19 5.89
N HIS A 103 -18.75 -13.29 6.28
CA HIS A 103 -18.79 -14.51 5.47
C HIS A 103 -19.44 -14.28 4.10
N LYS A 104 -20.55 -13.54 4.02
CA LYS A 104 -21.18 -13.20 2.73
C LYS A 104 -20.28 -12.36 1.84
N LEU A 105 -19.59 -11.36 2.41
CA LEU A 105 -18.65 -10.52 1.66
C LEU A 105 -17.45 -11.32 1.16
N LEU A 106 -16.94 -12.24 2.00
CA LEU A 106 -15.86 -13.13 1.60
C LEU A 106 -16.28 -14.04 0.43
N ASP A 107 -17.46 -14.64 0.51
CA ASP A 107 -18.00 -15.48 -0.57
C ASP A 107 -18.20 -14.67 -1.87
N GLN A 108 -18.66 -13.41 -1.77
CA GLN A 108 -18.77 -12.51 -2.91
C GLN A 108 -17.40 -12.22 -3.53
N GLN A 109 -16.39 -11.92 -2.71
CA GLN A 109 -15.04 -11.67 -3.18
C GLN A 109 -14.43 -12.89 -3.88
N GLN A 110 -14.66 -14.10 -3.35
CA GLN A 110 -14.20 -15.34 -3.98
C GLN A 110 -14.87 -15.57 -5.35
N ARG A 111 -16.17 -15.30 -5.47
CA ARG A 111 -16.89 -15.41 -6.75
C ARG A 111 -16.36 -14.41 -7.79
N LEU A 112 -16.15 -13.16 -7.38
CA LEU A 112 -15.57 -12.14 -8.27
C LEU A 112 -14.16 -12.53 -8.72
N ALA A 113 -13.31 -13.01 -7.81
CA ALA A 113 -11.97 -13.47 -8.15
C ALA A 113 -11.99 -14.63 -9.17
N LEU A 114 -12.97 -15.55 -9.09
CA LEU A 114 -13.15 -16.61 -10.08
C LEU A 114 -13.60 -16.06 -11.43
N GLN A 115 -14.51 -15.08 -11.45
CA GLN A 115 -14.95 -14.41 -12.67
C GLN A 115 -13.81 -13.65 -13.36
N ASP A 116 -13.02 -12.90 -12.59
CA ASP A 116 -11.84 -12.18 -13.10
C ASP A 116 -10.81 -13.16 -13.68
N LYS A 117 -10.60 -14.30 -13.03
CA LYS A 117 -9.70 -15.35 -13.53
C LYS A 117 -10.17 -15.92 -14.87
N GLN A 118 -11.47 -16.22 -15.00
CA GLN A 118 -12.05 -16.72 -16.25
C GLN A 118 -11.88 -15.71 -17.39
N LEU A 119 -12.20 -14.44 -17.12
CA LEU A 119 -12.06 -13.37 -18.10
C LEU A 119 -10.59 -13.18 -18.54
N LEU A 120 -9.63 -13.28 -17.61
CA LEU A 120 -8.20 -13.24 -17.94
C LEU A 120 -7.75 -14.43 -18.78
N GLU A 121 -8.30 -15.62 -18.54
CA GLU A 121 -8.02 -16.82 -19.32
C GLU A 121 -8.57 -16.71 -20.74
N GLU A 122 -9.79 -16.17 -20.89
CA GLU A 122 -10.38 -15.85 -22.20
C GLU A 122 -9.54 -14.82 -22.97
N TYR A 123 -9.10 -13.74 -22.34
CA TYR A 123 -8.24 -12.74 -22.99
C TYR A 123 -6.87 -13.31 -23.39
N LYS A 124 -6.31 -14.24 -22.62
CA LYS A 124 -5.06 -14.93 -23.00
C LYS A 124 -5.28 -15.82 -24.22
N ALA A 125 -6.34 -16.63 -24.20
CA ALA A 125 -6.70 -17.49 -25.34
C ALA A 125 -6.98 -16.67 -26.61
N GLU A 126 -7.68 -15.55 -26.48
CA GLU A 126 -7.96 -14.65 -27.61
C GLU A 126 -6.68 -14.00 -28.14
N ASN A 127 -5.78 -13.56 -27.27
CA ASN A 127 -4.47 -13.06 -27.69
C ASN A 127 -3.64 -14.12 -28.42
N ASP A 128 -3.66 -15.36 -27.95
CA ASP A 128 -2.94 -16.46 -28.60
C ASP A 128 -3.54 -16.78 -29.97
N ARG A 129 -4.88 -16.78 -30.09
CA ARG A 129 -5.57 -16.90 -31.39
C ARG A 129 -5.24 -15.75 -32.33
N LEU A 130 -5.26 -14.51 -31.86
CA LEU A 130 -4.93 -13.33 -32.65
C LEU A 130 -3.46 -13.37 -33.11
N LYS A 131 -2.53 -13.83 -32.27
CA LYS A 131 -1.15 -14.08 -32.69
C LYS A 131 -1.08 -15.13 -33.79
N VAL A 132 -1.77 -16.25 -33.62
CA VAL A 132 -1.83 -17.32 -34.63
C VAL A 132 -2.55 -16.87 -35.91
N LEU A 133 -3.45 -15.89 -35.87
CA LEU A 133 -4.07 -15.34 -37.07
C LEU A 133 -3.14 -14.33 -37.78
N LYS A 134 -2.46 -13.48 -37.01
CA LYS A 134 -1.62 -12.39 -37.53
C LYS A 134 -0.28 -12.88 -38.12
N MET A 135 0.32 -13.92 -37.52
CA MET A 135 1.57 -14.53 -37.98
C MET A 135 1.49 -15.17 -39.39
N PRO A 136 0.50 -16.02 -39.73
CA PRO A 136 0.43 -16.65 -41.04
C PRO A 136 0.06 -15.67 -42.16
N SER A 137 -0.85 -14.71 -41.93
CA SER A 137 -1.26 -13.77 -43.00
C SER A 137 -0.17 -12.75 -43.35
N GLN A 138 0.46 -12.11 -42.37
CA GLN A 138 1.45 -11.06 -42.69
C GLN A 138 2.75 -11.65 -43.25
N GLU A 139 3.25 -12.78 -42.74
CA GLU A 139 4.49 -13.36 -43.29
C GLU A 139 4.31 -13.97 -44.68
N THR A 140 3.16 -14.59 -44.98
CA THR A 140 2.94 -15.20 -46.30
C THR A 140 2.67 -14.15 -47.37
N GLU A 141 1.85 -13.14 -47.09
CA GLU A 141 1.61 -12.03 -48.02
C GLU A 141 2.89 -11.22 -48.27
N PHE A 142 3.69 -10.95 -47.22
CA PHE A 142 4.94 -10.21 -47.38
C PHE A 142 5.99 -10.99 -48.18
N LYS A 143 6.12 -12.31 -47.94
CA LYS A 143 7.01 -13.18 -48.74
C LYS A 143 6.55 -13.25 -50.21
N HIS A 144 5.24 -13.30 -50.47
CA HIS A 144 4.71 -13.29 -51.83
C HIS A 144 4.99 -11.97 -52.56
N LEU A 145 4.74 -10.83 -51.90
CA LEU A 145 5.01 -9.50 -52.47
C LEU A 145 6.51 -9.28 -52.72
N ASP A 146 7.39 -9.67 -51.78
CA ASP A 146 8.85 -9.54 -51.94
C ASP A 146 9.39 -10.36 -53.13
N ASN A 147 8.87 -11.58 -53.33
CA ASN A 147 9.23 -12.39 -54.49
C ASN A 147 8.73 -11.77 -55.81
N GLN A 148 7.50 -11.27 -55.83
CA GLN A 148 6.95 -10.59 -57.01
C GLN A 148 7.77 -9.34 -57.39
N TYR A 149 8.14 -8.51 -56.42
CA TYR A 149 9.00 -7.34 -56.67
C TYR A 149 10.38 -7.73 -57.20
N LYS A 150 10.99 -8.82 -56.69
CA LYS A 150 12.27 -9.33 -57.20
C LYS A 150 12.16 -9.77 -58.66
N ASP A 151 11.09 -10.46 -59.02
CA ASP A 151 10.88 -10.93 -60.38
C ASP A 151 10.65 -9.77 -61.36
N GLU A 152 9.86 -8.76 -60.96
CA GLU A 152 9.66 -7.54 -61.75
C GLU A 152 10.95 -6.74 -61.93
N VAL A 153 11.77 -6.62 -60.88
CA VAL A 153 13.09 -5.96 -60.96
C VAL A 153 14.03 -6.72 -61.90
N ASN A 154 14.04 -8.05 -61.84
CA ASN A 154 14.86 -8.87 -62.74
C ASN A 154 14.41 -8.73 -64.20
N ALA A 155 13.10 -8.78 -64.47
CA ALA A 155 12.55 -8.60 -65.81
C ALA A 155 12.84 -7.19 -66.38
N LEU A 156 12.76 -6.16 -65.54
CA LEU A 156 13.13 -4.80 -65.92
C LEU A 156 14.63 -4.68 -66.21
N LYS A 157 15.48 -5.32 -65.40
CA LYS A 157 16.92 -5.34 -65.59
C LYS A 157 17.32 -5.99 -66.91
N GLU A 158 16.70 -7.13 -67.24
CA GLU A 158 16.93 -7.85 -68.49
C GLU A 158 16.49 -7.02 -69.70
N LYS A 159 15.33 -6.35 -69.63
CA LYS A 159 14.90 -5.39 -70.66
C LYS A 159 15.91 -4.24 -70.85
N LEU A 160 16.47 -3.74 -69.76
CA LEU A 160 17.43 -2.63 -69.79
C LEU A 160 18.76 -3.05 -70.43
N GLU A 161 19.22 -4.26 -70.13
CA GLU A 161 20.42 -4.86 -70.72
C GLU A 161 20.26 -5.10 -72.23
N ASN A 162 19.11 -5.64 -72.62
CA ASN A 162 18.78 -5.89 -74.02
C ASN A 162 18.70 -4.58 -74.84
N LEU A 163 18.13 -3.52 -74.26
CA LEU A 163 18.15 -2.18 -74.86
C LEU A 163 19.56 -1.60 -74.95
N GLN A 164 20.41 -1.79 -73.94
CA GLN A 164 21.82 -1.37 -74.01
C GLN A 164 22.59 -2.09 -75.11
N GLU A 165 22.35 -3.39 -75.30
CA GLU A 165 22.94 -4.15 -76.39
C GLU A 165 22.49 -3.63 -77.76
N GLN A 166 21.19 -3.36 -77.95
CA GLN A 166 20.70 -2.73 -79.18
C GLN A 166 21.35 -1.38 -79.44
N ILE A 167 21.47 -0.51 -78.43
CA ILE A 167 22.16 0.79 -78.57
C ILE A 167 23.63 0.61 -78.93
N LYS A 168 24.34 -0.37 -78.34
CA LYS A 168 25.73 -0.67 -78.69
C LYS A 168 25.86 -1.17 -80.13
N VAL A 169 24.95 -2.03 -80.58
CA VAL A 169 24.91 -2.51 -81.97
C VAL A 169 24.65 -1.35 -82.92
N GLN A 170 23.67 -0.49 -82.61
CA GLN A 170 23.35 0.69 -83.41
C GLN A 170 24.55 1.64 -83.54
N LYS A 171 25.25 1.92 -82.43
CA LYS A 171 26.46 2.75 -82.41
C LYS A 171 27.60 2.16 -83.25
N ARG A 172 27.78 0.82 -83.26
CA ARG A 172 28.78 0.17 -84.13
C ARG A 172 28.42 0.32 -85.60
N ILE A 173 27.14 0.20 -85.95
CA ILE A 173 26.65 0.39 -87.31
C ILE A 173 26.87 1.84 -87.75
N GLU A 174 26.48 2.81 -86.91
CA GLU A 174 26.65 4.25 -87.18
C GLU A 174 28.14 4.66 -87.26
N GLU A 175 29.04 4.07 -86.47
CA GLU A 175 30.48 4.29 -86.59
C GLU A 175 31.08 3.73 -87.89
N GLN A 176 30.57 2.60 -88.38
CA GLN A 176 30.97 2.02 -89.67
C GLN A 176 30.40 2.83 -90.85
N GLU A 177 29.24 3.47 -90.68
CA GLU A 177 28.55 4.25 -91.73
C GLU A 177 28.92 5.74 -91.77
N LYS A 178 29.82 6.23 -90.91
CA LYS A 178 30.32 7.62 -91.04
C LYS A 178 30.90 7.83 -92.44
N PRO A 179 30.31 8.72 -93.27
CA PRO A 179 30.75 8.89 -94.65
C PRO A 179 32.19 9.40 -94.66
N ARG A 180 33.07 8.66 -95.35
CA ARG A 180 34.45 9.10 -95.64
C ARG A 180 34.40 10.51 -96.20
N LYS A 181 34.96 11.46 -95.44
CA LYS A 181 35.02 12.92 -95.66
C LYS A 181 34.75 13.33 -97.12
N TRP A 182 33.50 13.64 -97.43
CA TRP A 182 33.09 14.12 -98.77
C TRP A 182 33.65 15.54 -99.08
N TRP A 183 34.14 16.24 -98.06
CA TRP A 183 34.60 17.63 -98.11
C TRP A 183 35.94 17.83 -98.85
N GLY A 184 36.50 16.77 -99.46
CA GLY A 184 37.71 16.84 -100.30
C GLY A 184 37.45 17.06 -101.79
N LEU A 185 36.22 16.87 -102.26
CA LEU A 185 35.87 16.89 -103.70
C LEU A 185 35.45 18.26 -104.25
N TRP A 186 35.39 19.30 -103.41
CA TRP A 186 34.96 20.64 -103.79
C TRP A 186 36.09 21.69 -103.78
N ARG A 187 37.35 21.26 -103.82
CA ARG A 187 38.51 22.15 -104.06
C ARG A 187 39.16 21.83 -105.41
N LYS A 188 38.60 22.34 -106.50
CA LYS A 188 39.32 22.85 -107.68
C LYS A 188 38.36 23.44 -108.69
#